data_AF-A0A011NTA6-F1
#
_entry.id   AF-A0A011NTA6-F1
#
_cell.length_a   1.000
_cell.length_b   1.000
_cell.length_c   1.000
_cell.angle_alpha   90.00
_cell.angle_beta   90.00
_cell.angle_gamma   90.00
#
_symmetry.space_group_name_H-M   'P 1'
#
loop_
_entity.id
_entity.type
_entity.pdbx_description
1 polymer ?
#
loop_
_entity_poly.entity_id
_entity_poly.type
_entity_poly.pdbx_seq_one_letter_code
_entity_poly.pdbx_strand_id
1 'polypeptide(L)'
;MITANKFFVSLLLAAPCALGNALAAEPPAAIVELTQLPCQFLESEQGNDHGYRSSNIKDCEAINAQSGASRVEQAKVLKLKAGKTIFRVTNRNVPYELGFWLRGEGLTGRVTLPSVSGGGLIAGKTQDYVIDLEPGEYVYSCPLNPTPDYKLVVN
;
A
#
# COMPACT_ATOMS: atom_id res chain seq x y z
N MET A 1 69.36 -52.81 -14.88
CA MET A 1 69.00 -51.96 -13.72
C MET A 1 68.52 -50.62 -14.26
N ILE A 2 67.46 -50.06 -13.64
CA ILE A 2 66.87 -48.73 -13.83
C ILE A 2 66.02 -48.54 -15.11
N THR A 3 64.82 -47.96 -15.17
CA THR A 3 63.56 -47.97 -14.39
C THR A 3 62.62 -47.00 -15.13
N ALA A 4 61.31 -47.29 -15.16
CA ALA A 4 60.19 -46.34 -15.23
C ALA A 4 59.95 -45.51 -16.51
N ASN A 5 58.74 -45.04 -16.82
CA ASN A 5 57.37 -45.38 -16.44
C ASN A 5 56.47 -44.57 -17.40
N LYS A 6 55.41 -45.17 -17.91
CA LYS A 6 54.42 -44.47 -18.75
C LYS A 6 53.54 -43.62 -17.84
N PHE A 7 53.47 -42.31 -18.07
CA PHE A 7 52.41 -41.46 -17.52
C PHE A 7 52.01 -40.41 -18.56
N PHE A 8 50.98 -40.72 -19.34
CA PHE A 8 50.20 -39.72 -20.06
C PHE A 8 49.19 -39.13 -19.07
N VAL A 9 49.43 -37.89 -18.66
CA VAL A 9 48.48 -37.11 -17.85
C VAL A 9 47.58 -36.35 -18.83
N SER A 10 46.38 -36.86 -19.06
CA SER A 10 45.32 -36.10 -19.73
C SER A 10 44.81 -35.01 -18.79
N LEU A 11 45.12 -33.77 -19.10
CA LEU A 11 44.61 -32.59 -18.40
C LEU A 11 43.17 -32.33 -18.83
N LEU A 12 42.19 -32.80 -18.06
CA LEU A 12 40.79 -32.40 -18.19
C LEU A 12 40.65 -30.96 -17.67
N LEU A 13 40.49 -29.99 -18.57
CA LEU A 13 40.00 -28.66 -18.22
C LEU A 13 38.53 -28.77 -17.80
N ALA A 14 38.28 -28.76 -16.49
CA ALA A 14 36.95 -28.52 -15.95
C ALA A 14 36.61 -27.04 -16.12
N ALA A 15 35.78 -26.72 -17.11
CA ALA A 15 35.20 -25.39 -17.25
C ALA A 15 34.22 -25.16 -16.07
N PRO A 16 34.39 -24.11 -15.26
CA PRO A 16 33.40 -23.76 -14.26
C PRO A 16 32.15 -23.23 -14.98
N CYS A 17 31.09 -24.04 -15.03
CA CYS A 17 29.75 -23.56 -15.30
C CYS A 17 29.39 -22.55 -14.19
N ALA A 18 29.55 -21.26 -14.49
CA ALA A 18 28.94 -20.20 -13.71
C ALA A 18 27.42 -20.35 -13.85
N LEU A 19 26.81 -21.09 -12.93
CA LEU A 19 25.38 -21.00 -12.63
C LEU A 19 25.14 -19.59 -12.09
N GLY A 20 24.97 -18.64 -13.01
CA GLY A 20 24.44 -17.33 -12.68
C GLY A 20 23.01 -17.53 -12.20
N ASN A 21 22.82 -17.53 -10.88
CA ASN A 21 21.50 -17.32 -10.30
C ASN A 21 21.04 -15.95 -10.78
N ALA A 22 20.19 -15.93 -11.81
CA ALA A 22 19.41 -14.76 -12.15
C ALA A 22 18.50 -14.47 -10.95
N LEU A 23 18.96 -13.59 -10.05
CA LEU A 23 18.09 -12.91 -9.11
C LEU A 23 17.06 -12.19 -9.97
N ALA A 24 15.85 -12.76 -10.06
CA ALA A 24 14.72 -12.08 -10.66
C ALA A 24 14.56 -10.75 -9.93
N ALA A 25 14.73 -9.65 -10.66
CA ALA A 25 14.47 -8.32 -10.11
C ALA A 25 13.00 -8.31 -9.63
N GLU A 26 12.79 -7.97 -8.35
CA GLU A 26 11.42 -7.80 -7.86
C GLU A 26 10.73 -6.73 -8.72
N PRO A 27 9.50 -6.98 -9.20
CA PRO A 27 8.76 -5.98 -9.94
C PRO A 27 8.64 -4.70 -9.10
N PRO A 28 8.69 -3.51 -9.72
CA PRO A 28 8.60 -2.26 -9.00
C PRO A 28 7.30 -2.22 -8.18
N ALA A 29 7.40 -1.78 -6.93
CA ALA A 29 6.25 -1.69 -6.02
C ALA A 29 5.12 -0.86 -6.66
N ALA A 30 3.88 -1.36 -6.56
CA ALA A 30 2.72 -0.60 -7.01
C ALA A 30 2.60 0.70 -6.20
N ILE A 31 2.32 1.82 -6.86
CA ILE A 31 2.10 3.11 -6.19
C ILE A 31 0.61 3.43 -6.26
N VAL A 32 0.00 3.62 -5.10
CA VAL A 32 -1.38 4.10 -4.95
C VAL A 32 -1.32 5.52 -4.44
N GLU A 33 -1.80 6.46 -5.24
CA GLU A 33 -1.89 7.87 -4.86
C GLU A 33 -3.24 8.16 -4.21
N LEU A 34 -3.22 8.81 -3.05
CA LEU A 34 -4.40 9.19 -2.29
C LEU A 34 -4.26 10.64 -1.79
N THR A 35 -5.25 11.46 -2.05
CA THR A 35 -5.32 12.85 -1.61
C THR A 35 -6.46 13.04 -0.63
N GLN A 36 -6.11 13.46 0.59
CA GLN A 36 -7.05 13.86 1.60
C GLN A 36 -7.48 15.31 1.42
N LEU A 37 -8.79 15.47 1.31
CA LEU A 37 -9.55 16.70 1.47
C LEU A 37 -10.38 16.56 2.75
N PRO A 38 -11.03 17.62 3.25
CA PRO A 38 -11.93 17.49 4.39
C PRO A 38 -12.92 16.33 4.18
N CYS A 39 -12.88 15.35 5.09
CA CYS A 39 -13.82 14.23 5.21
C CYS A 39 -13.85 13.24 4.04
N GLN A 40 -12.85 13.24 3.15
CA GLN A 40 -12.79 12.36 1.97
C GLN A 40 -11.37 12.03 1.49
N PHE A 41 -11.25 10.91 0.78
CA PHE A 41 -10.15 10.66 -0.16
C PHE A 41 -10.64 10.89 -1.59
N LEU A 42 -9.96 11.76 -2.34
CA LEU A 42 -10.43 12.24 -3.64
C LEU A 42 -10.49 11.11 -4.70
N GLU A 43 -9.44 10.30 -4.79
CA GLU A 43 -9.27 9.25 -5.79
C GLU A 43 -10.21 8.06 -5.52
N SER A 44 -10.50 7.79 -4.23
CA SER A 44 -11.50 6.81 -3.82
C SER A 44 -12.89 7.16 -4.34
N GLU A 45 -13.15 8.46 -4.49
CA GLU A 45 -14.42 8.99 -4.99
C GLU A 45 -14.32 9.47 -6.43
N GLN A 46 -13.43 8.84 -7.20
CA GLN A 46 -13.33 9.03 -8.64
C GLN A 46 -13.03 10.50 -9.04
N GLY A 47 -12.38 11.26 -8.16
CA GLY A 47 -12.05 12.66 -8.40
C GLY A 47 -13.18 13.64 -8.05
N ASN A 48 -14.29 13.18 -7.48
CA ASN A 48 -15.38 14.07 -7.06
C ASN A 48 -15.02 14.78 -5.74
N ASP A 49 -14.75 16.08 -5.83
CA ASP A 49 -14.58 16.92 -4.65
C ASP A 49 -15.93 17.45 -4.17
N HIS A 50 -16.40 16.97 -3.01
CA HIS A 50 -17.66 17.43 -2.42
C HIS A 50 -17.61 18.86 -1.87
N GLY A 51 -16.43 19.48 -1.81
CA GLY A 51 -16.28 20.85 -1.31
C GLY A 51 -16.55 20.99 0.19
N TYR A 52 -16.42 19.90 0.95
CA TYR A 52 -16.60 19.94 2.39
C TYR A 52 -15.61 20.89 3.04
N ARG A 53 -16.06 21.49 4.15
CA ARG A 53 -15.24 22.34 5.00
C ARG A 53 -15.27 21.75 6.39
N SER A 54 -14.09 21.52 6.94
CA SER A 54 -13.90 21.01 8.29
C SER A 54 -12.72 21.70 8.94
N SER A 55 -12.88 22.03 10.21
CA SER A 55 -11.82 22.53 11.07
C SER A 55 -11.48 21.57 12.20
N ASN A 56 -12.25 20.49 12.37
CA ASN A 56 -12.07 19.50 13.42
C ASN A 56 -12.73 18.15 13.06
N ILE A 57 -12.40 17.11 13.82
CA ILE A 57 -12.86 15.73 13.62
C ILE A 57 -14.41 15.62 13.58
N LYS A 58 -15.13 16.37 14.43
CA LYS A 58 -16.59 16.25 14.57
C LYS A 58 -17.36 16.71 13.35
N ASP A 59 -16.85 17.68 12.60
CA ASP A 59 -17.47 18.12 11.34
C ASP A 59 -17.54 16.93 10.37
N CYS A 60 -16.44 16.17 10.25
CA CYS A 60 -16.37 15.02 9.36
C CYS A 60 -17.15 13.80 9.83
N GLU A 61 -17.20 13.55 11.15
CA GLU A 61 -18.11 12.53 11.70
C GLU A 61 -19.57 12.86 11.34
N ALA A 62 -20.01 14.11 11.51
CA ALA A 62 -21.37 14.52 11.22
C ALA A 62 -21.72 14.46 9.72
N ILE A 63 -20.79 14.87 8.85
CA ILE A 63 -20.96 14.78 7.39
C ILE A 63 -21.04 13.32 6.96
N ASN A 64 -20.11 12.49 7.40
CA ASN A 64 -20.04 11.10 6.93
C ASN A 64 -21.07 10.18 7.59
N ALA A 65 -21.66 10.57 8.73
CA ALA A 65 -22.87 9.92 9.24
C ALA A 65 -24.08 10.08 8.31
N GLN A 66 -24.13 11.16 7.52
CA GLN A 66 -25.25 11.44 6.60
C GLN A 66 -25.06 10.79 5.23
N SER A 67 -23.85 10.86 4.68
CA SER A 67 -23.58 10.46 3.28
C SER A 67 -22.52 9.38 3.11
N GLY A 68 -21.78 9.03 4.16
CA GLY A 68 -20.58 8.20 4.05
C GLY A 68 -20.86 6.81 3.49
N ALA A 69 -21.93 6.15 3.95
CA ALA A 69 -22.32 4.83 3.46
C ALA A 69 -22.64 4.84 1.96
N SER A 70 -23.48 5.78 1.50
CA SER A 70 -23.84 5.91 0.08
C SER A 70 -22.61 6.24 -0.78
N ARG A 71 -21.68 7.05 -0.27
CA ARG A 71 -20.41 7.33 -0.96
C ARG A 71 -19.52 6.10 -1.09
N VAL A 72 -19.47 5.22 -0.09
CA VAL A 72 -18.71 3.95 -0.18
C VAL A 72 -19.30 3.01 -1.24
N GLU A 73 -20.63 2.95 -1.36
CA GLU A 73 -21.29 2.14 -2.39
C GLU A 73 -20.93 2.60 -3.82
N GLN A 74 -20.70 3.90 -3.99
CA GLN A 74 -20.33 4.51 -5.28
C GLN A 74 -18.81 4.64 -5.48
N ALA A 75 -18.02 4.40 -4.44
CA ALA A 75 -16.58 4.59 -4.46
C ALA A 75 -15.89 3.53 -5.33
N LYS A 76 -14.73 3.91 -5.87
CA LYS A 76 -13.85 2.99 -6.58
C LYS A 76 -13.25 1.99 -5.59
N VAL A 77 -13.53 0.71 -5.80
CA VAL A 77 -12.81 -0.38 -5.13
C VAL A 77 -11.41 -0.49 -5.72
N LEU A 78 -10.38 -0.30 -4.90
CA LEU A 78 -9.01 -0.55 -5.34
C LEU A 78 -8.80 -2.06 -5.51
N LYS A 79 -8.16 -2.46 -6.61
CA LYS A 79 -7.83 -3.86 -6.89
C LYS A 79 -6.33 -3.96 -7.13
N LEU A 80 -5.63 -4.66 -6.25
CA LEU A 80 -4.18 -4.81 -6.30
C LEU A 80 -3.79 -6.29 -6.32
N LYS A 81 -2.51 -6.55 -6.61
CA LYS A 81 -1.90 -7.86 -6.40
C LYS A 81 -1.22 -7.88 -5.03
N ALA A 82 -1.07 -9.06 -4.46
CA ALA A 82 -0.24 -9.24 -3.27
C ALA A 82 1.21 -8.76 -3.49
N GLY A 83 1.84 -8.30 -2.40
CA GLY A 83 3.22 -7.81 -2.36
C GLY A 83 3.35 -6.34 -1.95
N LYS A 84 4.58 -5.83 -2.04
CA LYS A 84 4.92 -4.47 -1.63
C LYS A 84 4.18 -3.43 -2.46
N THR A 85 3.44 -2.57 -1.77
CA THR A 85 2.70 -1.44 -2.32
C THR A 85 3.05 -0.19 -1.53
N ILE A 86 3.23 0.92 -2.24
CA ILE A 86 3.44 2.26 -1.67
C ILE A 86 2.13 3.01 -1.75
N PHE A 87 1.54 3.33 -0.59
CA PHE A 87 0.46 4.31 -0.52
C PHE A 87 1.07 5.69 -0.32
N ARG A 88 1.03 6.50 -1.38
CA ARG A 88 1.49 7.89 -1.36
C ARG A 88 0.31 8.79 -1.01
N VAL A 89 0.27 9.23 0.24
CA VAL A 89 -0.87 9.97 0.79
C VAL A 89 -0.52 11.45 0.96
N THR A 90 -1.39 12.33 0.48
CA THR A 90 -1.23 13.79 0.57
C THR A 90 -2.35 14.38 1.41
N ASN A 91 -2.05 15.21 2.42
CA ASN A 91 -3.03 16.15 2.98
C ASN A 91 -3.01 17.42 2.12
N ARG A 92 -4.05 17.66 1.31
CA ARG A 92 -4.05 18.81 0.40
C ARG A 92 -4.19 20.13 1.14
N ASN A 93 -5.19 20.24 2.02
CA ASN A 93 -5.59 21.53 2.59
C ASN A 93 -6.36 21.42 3.94
N VAL A 94 -6.33 20.26 4.61
CA VAL A 94 -6.98 20.13 5.92
C VAL A 94 -6.08 20.79 6.98
N PRO A 95 -6.59 21.74 7.80
CA PRO A 95 -5.76 22.64 8.59
C PRO A 95 -5.22 22.02 9.89
N TYR A 96 -5.34 20.70 10.06
CA TYR A 96 -4.85 19.95 11.21
C TYR A 96 -4.11 18.70 10.74
N GLU A 97 -3.33 18.09 11.64
CA GLU A 97 -2.55 16.89 11.32
C GLU A 97 -3.46 15.70 11.01
N LEU A 98 -3.17 15.02 9.90
CA LEU A 98 -3.88 13.81 9.46
C LEU A 98 -3.02 12.57 9.61
N GLY A 99 -3.65 11.42 9.35
CA GLY A 99 -2.96 10.15 9.19
C GLY A 99 -3.51 9.33 8.05
N PHE A 100 -3.10 8.08 8.00
CA PHE A 100 -3.62 7.06 7.10
C PHE A 100 -3.67 5.76 7.88
N TRP A 101 -4.76 5.01 7.72
CA TRP A 101 -4.91 3.70 8.34
C TRP A 101 -5.49 2.71 7.35
N LEU A 102 -4.73 1.67 7.04
CA LEU A 102 -5.15 0.50 6.29
C LEU A 102 -5.24 -0.71 7.23
N ARG A 103 -6.29 -1.51 7.06
CA ARG A 103 -6.57 -2.70 7.89
C ARG A 103 -7.44 -3.70 7.14
N GLY A 104 -7.39 -4.97 7.54
CA GLY A 104 -8.33 -5.96 7.04
C GLY A 104 -9.80 -5.61 7.32
N GLU A 105 -10.69 -5.97 6.40
CA GLU A 105 -12.14 -5.79 6.54
C GLU A 105 -12.72 -6.81 7.56
N GLY A 106 -13.70 -6.37 8.34
CA GLY A 106 -14.35 -7.21 9.35
C GLY A 106 -13.48 -7.62 10.54
N LEU A 107 -14.01 -8.48 11.41
CA LEU A 107 -13.29 -8.96 12.60
C LEU A 107 -12.14 -9.89 12.23
N THR A 108 -12.38 -10.83 11.31
CA THR A 108 -11.37 -11.80 10.87
C THR A 108 -10.20 -11.08 10.19
N GLY A 109 -10.46 -10.19 9.23
CA GLY A 109 -9.41 -9.46 8.53
C GLY A 109 -8.55 -8.61 9.47
N ARG A 110 -9.14 -7.99 10.51
CA ARG A 110 -8.38 -7.24 11.52
C ARG A 110 -7.40 -8.09 12.34
N VAL A 111 -7.64 -9.40 12.42
CA VAL A 111 -6.78 -10.35 13.15
C VAL A 111 -5.74 -10.97 12.23
N THR A 112 -6.12 -11.27 10.98
CA THR A 112 -5.30 -12.08 10.08
C THR A 112 -4.51 -11.29 9.05
N LEU A 113 -4.91 -10.04 8.74
CA LEU A 113 -4.28 -9.23 7.70
C LEU A 113 -3.47 -8.07 8.29
N PRO A 114 -2.48 -7.55 7.55
CA PRO A 114 -1.71 -6.37 7.96
C PRO A 114 -2.58 -5.17 8.36
N SER A 115 -2.15 -4.47 9.41
CA SER A 115 -2.72 -3.21 9.85
C SER A 115 -1.60 -2.18 9.96
N VAL A 116 -1.71 -1.10 9.19
CA VAL A 116 -0.69 -0.05 9.12
C VAL A 116 -1.37 1.29 9.35
N SER A 117 -0.94 1.98 10.40
CA SER A 117 -1.42 3.32 10.76
C SER A 117 -0.23 4.26 10.93
N GLY A 118 -0.37 5.50 10.47
CA GLY A 118 0.62 6.53 10.79
C GLY A 118 0.07 7.94 10.58
N GLY A 119 0.47 8.85 11.47
CA GLY A 119 0.14 10.27 11.45
C GLY A 119 1.18 11.13 10.73
N GLY A 120 1.24 12.41 11.12
CA GLY A 120 2.24 13.37 10.66
C GLY A 120 1.93 14.00 9.30
N LEU A 121 0.72 13.86 8.76
CA LEU A 121 0.31 14.50 7.50
C LEU A 121 -0.26 15.90 7.76
N ILE A 122 0.62 16.89 7.94
CA ILE A 122 0.23 18.31 8.00
C ILE A 122 -0.22 18.83 6.62
N ALA A 123 -0.91 19.98 6.59
CA ALA A 123 -1.40 20.58 5.35
C ALA A 123 -0.28 20.74 4.30
N GLY A 124 -0.56 20.30 3.06
CA GLY A 124 0.36 20.32 1.94
C GLY A 124 1.40 19.19 1.92
N LYS A 125 1.47 18.35 2.98
CA LYS A 125 2.47 17.28 3.05
C LYS A 125 2.00 16.01 2.33
N THR A 126 2.95 15.38 1.64
CA THR A 126 2.84 14.02 1.10
C THR A 126 3.73 13.08 1.89
N GLN A 127 3.26 11.85 2.16
CA GLN A 127 4.00 10.81 2.85
C GLN A 127 3.73 9.44 2.23
N ASP A 128 4.76 8.61 2.16
CA ASP A 128 4.68 7.25 1.64
C ASP A 128 4.50 6.25 2.80
N TYR A 129 3.57 5.33 2.63
CA TYR A 129 3.31 4.20 3.53
C TYR A 129 3.58 2.91 2.74
N VAL A 130 4.68 2.24 3.04
CA VAL A 130 5.05 0.98 2.37
C VAL A 130 4.41 -0.18 3.12
N ILE A 131 3.60 -0.96 2.42
CA ILE A 131 2.82 -2.07 3.00
C ILE A 131 3.05 -3.31 2.13
N ASP A 132 3.41 -4.42 2.77
CA ASP A 132 3.42 -5.72 2.13
C ASP A 132 2.01 -6.30 2.22
N LEU A 133 1.28 -6.29 1.11
CA LEU A 133 -0.13 -6.70 1.08
C LEU A 133 -0.25 -8.20 0.90
N GLU A 134 -1.05 -8.84 1.75
CA GLU A 134 -1.47 -10.23 1.59
C GLU A 134 -2.81 -10.31 0.87
N PRO A 135 -3.13 -11.40 0.13
CA PRO A 135 -4.44 -11.59 -0.47
C PRO A 135 -5.57 -11.45 0.56
N GLY A 136 -6.60 -10.67 0.24
CA GLY A 136 -7.69 -10.41 1.17
C GLY A 136 -8.44 -9.11 0.90
N GLU A 137 -9.42 -8.85 1.75
CA GLU A 137 -10.24 -7.65 1.74
C GLU A 137 -9.79 -6.68 2.83
N TYR A 138 -9.61 -5.43 2.45
CA TYR A 138 -9.11 -4.36 3.31
C TYR A 138 -10.02 -3.15 3.21
N VAL A 139 -9.97 -2.34 4.27
CA VAL A 139 -10.46 -0.97 4.26
C VAL A 139 -9.34 0.01 4.60
N TYR A 140 -9.42 1.20 4.04
CA TYR A 140 -8.56 2.32 4.40
C TYR A 140 -9.36 3.58 4.70
N SER A 141 -8.87 4.35 5.66
CA SER A 141 -9.48 5.61 6.09
C SER A 141 -8.47 6.51 6.81
N CYS A 142 -8.91 7.70 7.23
CA CYS A 142 -8.17 8.57 8.13
C CYS A 142 -8.99 8.85 9.40
N PRO A 143 -8.63 8.28 10.56
CA PRO A 143 -9.32 8.55 11.82
C PRO A 143 -9.25 10.02 12.27
N LEU A 144 -8.17 10.74 11.88
CA LEU A 144 -7.97 12.15 12.22
C LEU A 144 -8.72 13.10 11.27
N ASN A 145 -9.10 12.64 10.08
CA ASN A 145 -9.98 13.33 9.14
C ASN A 145 -11.11 12.36 8.79
N PRO A 146 -12.04 12.05 9.74
CA PRO A 146 -12.92 10.90 9.63
C PRO A 146 -13.49 10.73 8.23
N THR A 147 -12.89 9.86 7.43
CA THR A 147 -13.34 9.51 6.08
C THR A 147 -14.18 8.25 6.16
N PRO A 148 -14.99 7.93 5.14
CA PRO A 148 -15.53 6.59 5.01
C PRO A 148 -14.42 5.54 4.94
N ASP A 149 -14.78 4.29 5.26
CA ASP A 149 -13.92 3.11 5.10
C ASP A 149 -13.99 2.64 3.64
N TYR A 150 -13.05 3.12 2.82
CA TYR A 150 -12.99 2.77 1.40
C TYR A 150 -12.38 1.38 1.19
N LYS A 151 -12.82 0.69 0.15
CA LYS A 151 -12.49 -0.72 -0.08
C LYS A 151 -11.26 -0.94 -0.93
N LEU A 152 -10.48 -1.95 -0.55
CA LEU A 152 -9.34 -2.49 -1.29
C LEU A 152 -9.44 -4.01 -1.30
N VAL A 153 -9.28 -4.62 -2.47
CA VAL A 153 -9.19 -6.08 -2.64
C VAL A 153 -7.82 -6.42 -3.21
N VAL A 154 -7.15 -7.39 -2.58
CA VAL A 154 -5.85 -7.90 -2.98
C VAL A 154 -6.02 -9.34 -3.47
N ASN A 155 -5.62 -9.61 -4.72
CA ASN A 155 -5.70 -10.93 -5.35
C ASN A 155 -4.32 -11.55 -5.61
#